data_AF-A0AAU7TND0-F1
#
_entry.id   AF-A0AAU7TND0-F1
#
_cell.length_a   1.000
_cell.length_b   1.000
_cell.length_c   1.000
_cell.angle_alpha   90.00
_cell.angle_beta   90.00
_cell.angle_gamma   90.00
#
_symmetry.space_group_name_H-M   'P 1'
#
loop_
_entity.id
_entity.type
_entity.pdbx_description
1 polymer ?
#
loop_
_entity_poly.entity_id
_entity_poly.type
_entity_poly.pdbx_seq_one_letter_code
_entity_poly.pdbx_strand_id
1 'polypeptide(L)'
;MTRLPLGPIEFSPAEVAVIFAIVTVGAIVLALPATLALAWVGHRRATQYRGWNALWYWFCGTALSLAVTALATSQGLGWWSVPLGWLPTGLLAVLLNPRRTPDASYCRNP
;
A
#
# COMPACT_ATOMS: atom_id res chain seq x y z
N MET A 1 -18.20 -29.79 -4.76
CA MET A 1 -17.03 -29.06 -4.21
C MET A 1 -15.84 -29.36 -5.11
N THR A 2 -15.52 -28.45 -6.02
CA THR A 2 -14.45 -28.60 -7.02
C THR A 2 -13.10 -28.24 -6.40
N ARG A 3 -12.14 -29.17 -6.48
CA ARG A 3 -10.76 -29.00 -5.99
C ARG A 3 -9.88 -28.40 -7.11
N LEU A 4 -8.93 -27.54 -6.76
CA LEU A 4 -7.95 -26.94 -7.68
C LEU A 4 -6.62 -27.69 -7.52
N PRO A 5 -6.04 -28.30 -8.57
CA PRO A 5 -4.80 -29.04 -8.45
C PRO A 5 -3.59 -28.08 -8.38
N LEU A 6 -2.89 -28.04 -7.24
CA LEU A 6 -1.67 -27.23 -7.02
C LEU A 6 -0.42 -28.08 -6.67
N GLY A 7 -0.43 -29.41 -6.91
CA GLY A 7 0.64 -30.34 -6.53
C GLY A 7 0.14 -31.42 -5.56
N PRO A 8 1.02 -32.16 -4.84
CA PRO A 8 0.63 -33.29 -3.99
C PRO A 8 -0.21 -32.92 -2.75
N ILE A 9 -0.59 -31.64 -2.61
CA ILE A 9 -1.43 -31.13 -1.54
C ILE A 9 -2.70 -30.59 -2.20
N GLU A 10 -3.83 -31.24 -1.92
CA GLU A 10 -5.13 -30.77 -2.40
C GLU A 10 -5.71 -29.77 -1.40
N PHE A 11 -5.86 -28.51 -1.82
CA PHE A 11 -6.51 -27.49 -1.02
C PHE A 11 -7.98 -27.33 -1.40
N SER A 12 -8.83 -27.24 -0.39
CA SER A 12 -10.21 -26.78 -0.55
C SER A 12 -10.26 -25.28 -0.92
N PRO A 13 -11.32 -24.81 -1.58
CA PRO A 13 -11.49 -23.38 -1.86
C PRO A 13 -11.44 -22.49 -0.61
N ALA A 14 -11.90 -23.01 0.53
CA ALA A 14 -11.86 -22.30 1.81
C ALA A 14 -10.42 -22.11 2.30
N GLU A 15 -9.58 -23.14 2.21
CA GLU A 15 -8.16 -23.04 2.59
C GLU A 15 -7.40 -22.06 1.69
N VAL A 16 -7.66 -22.08 0.39
CA VAL A 16 -7.08 -21.10 -0.55
C VAL A 16 -7.48 -19.67 -0.17
N ALA A 17 -8.75 -19.44 0.18
CA ALA A 17 -9.23 -18.13 0.62
C ALA A 17 -8.53 -17.67 1.92
N VAL A 18 -8.31 -18.58 2.88
CA VAL A 18 -7.60 -18.28 4.12
C VAL A 18 -6.14 -17.92 3.84
N ILE A 19 -5.45 -18.69 3.00
CA ILE A 19 -4.06 -18.39 2.60
C ILE A 19 -3.99 -17.01 1.93
N PHE A 20 -4.90 -16.72 1.01
CA PHE A 20 -4.95 -15.42 0.34
C PHE A 20 -5.20 -14.28 1.32
N ALA A 21 -6.10 -14.45 2.28
CA ALA A 21 -6.36 -13.47 3.32
C ALA A 21 -5.11 -13.21 4.18
N ILE A 22 -4.42 -14.26 4.64
CA ILE A 22 -3.20 -14.14 5.45
C ILE A 22 -2.10 -13.41 4.66
N VAL A 23 -1.87 -13.81 3.41
CA VAL A 23 -0.86 -13.17 2.55
C VAL A 23 -1.20 -11.71 2.30
N THR A 24 -2.47 -11.39 2.03
CA THR A 24 -2.93 -10.02 1.80
C THR A 24 -2.74 -9.15 3.04
N VAL A 25 -3.17 -9.62 4.21
CA VAL A 25 -2.99 -8.89 5.48
C VAL A 25 -1.50 -8.70 5.78
N GLY A 26 -0.68 -9.74 5.62
CA GLY A 26 0.77 -9.66 5.82
C GLY A 26 1.42 -8.64 4.88
N ALA A 27 1.04 -8.64 3.61
CA ALA A 27 1.53 -7.70 2.61
C ALA A 27 1.15 -6.24 2.96
N ILE A 28 -0.09 -6.01 3.39
CA ILE A 28 -0.54 -4.68 3.84
C ILE A 28 0.28 -4.22 5.06
N VAL A 29 0.47 -5.09 6.05
CA VAL A 29 1.25 -4.78 7.26
C VAL A 29 2.69 -4.40 6.90
N LEU A 30 3.33 -5.13 5.98
CA LEU A 30 4.67 -4.81 5.51
C LEU A 30 4.76 -3.49 4.76
N ALA A 31 3.67 -3.01 4.16
CA ALA A 31 3.61 -1.73 3.48
C ALA A 31 3.38 -0.54 4.43
N LEU A 32 2.84 -0.77 5.65
CA LEU A 32 2.42 0.29 6.58
C LEU A 32 3.45 1.40 6.83
N PRO A 33 4.77 1.13 7.00
CA PRO A 33 5.73 2.19 7.32
C PRO A 33 5.71 3.35 6.33
N ALA A 34 5.65 3.06 5.02
CA ALA A 34 5.60 4.09 3.98
C ALA A 34 4.18 4.62 3.75
N THR A 35 3.17 3.74 3.83
CA THR A 35 1.79 4.09 3.45
C THR A 35 1.11 4.93 4.52
N LEU A 36 1.46 4.76 5.79
CA LEU A 36 0.99 5.64 6.87
C LEU A 36 1.56 7.05 6.73
N ALA A 37 2.81 7.19 6.28
CA ALA A 37 3.38 8.51 6.00
C ALA A 37 2.59 9.23 4.89
N LEU A 38 2.23 8.52 3.82
CA LEU A 38 1.42 9.08 2.74
C LEU A 38 -0.04 9.34 3.18
N ALA A 39 -0.63 8.46 3.98
CA ALA A 39 -1.94 8.64 4.59
C ALA A 39 -2.00 9.93 5.44
N TRP A 40 -0.94 10.19 6.20
CA TRP A 40 -0.80 11.38 7.01
C TRP A 40 -0.70 12.66 6.16
N VAL A 41 -0.01 12.59 5.02
CA VAL A 41 -0.01 13.69 4.04
C VAL A 41 -1.42 13.93 3.51
N GLY A 42 -2.16 12.87 3.15
CA GLY A 42 -3.57 12.97 2.76
C GLY A 42 -4.43 13.62 3.84
N HIS A 43 -4.28 13.18 5.10
CA HIS A 43 -4.97 13.77 6.23
C HIS A 43 -4.73 15.28 6.34
N ARG A 44 -3.48 15.72 6.19
CA ARG A 44 -3.09 17.14 6.29
C ARG A 44 -3.52 17.99 5.11
N ARG A 45 -3.63 17.42 3.90
CA ARG A 45 -4.04 18.14 2.69
C ARG A 45 -5.54 18.41 2.60
N ALA A 46 -6.35 17.72 3.42
CA ALA A 46 -7.79 17.86 3.42
C ALA A 46 -8.29 18.84 4.49
N THR A 47 -9.16 19.75 4.09
CA THR A 47 -9.91 20.64 4.99
C THR A 47 -11.22 19.99 5.45
N GLN A 48 -11.91 19.30 4.53
CA GLN A 48 -13.12 18.52 4.78
C GLN A 48 -12.85 17.02 4.55
N TYR A 49 -13.53 16.13 5.29
CA TYR A 49 -13.40 14.66 5.20
C TYR A 49 -11.97 14.12 5.29
N ARG A 50 -11.19 14.61 6.26
CA ARG A 50 -9.78 14.22 6.45
C ARG A 50 -9.54 12.72 6.52
N GLY A 51 -10.46 11.98 7.16
CA GLY A 51 -10.38 10.52 7.25
C GLY A 51 -10.47 9.85 5.88
N TRP A 52 -11.40 10.29 5.03
CA TRP A 52 -11.57 9.74 3.68
C TRP A 52 -10.34 10.02 2.80
N ASN A 53 -9.82 11.24 2.85
CA ASN A 53 -8.61 11.57 2.09
C ASN A 53 -7.38 10.80 2.60
N ALA A 54 -7.24 10.61 3.91
CA ALA A 54 -6.18 9.78 4.47
C ALA A 54 -6.29 8.32 4.01
N LEU A 55 -7.50 7.75 4.02
CA LEU A 55 -7.77 6.39 3.56
C LEU A 55 -7.45 6.23 2.08
N TRP A 56 -7.81 7.21 1.25
CA TRP A 56 -7.48 7.19 -0.18
C TRP A 56 -5.96 7.20 -0.42
N TYR A 57 -5.24 8.08 0.27
CA TYR A 57 -3.78 8.16 0.17
C TYR A 57 -3.10 6.88 0.69
N TRP A 58 -3.61 6.32 1.79
CA TRP A 58 -3.16 5.03 2.31
C TRP A 58 -3.36 3.91 1.29
N PHE A 59 -4.55 3.82 0.68
CA PHE A 59 -4.89 2.80 -0.30
C PHE A 59 -3.99 2.89 -1.53
N CYS A 60 -3.86 4.08 -2.12
CA CYS A 60 -2.97 4.31 -3.27
C CYS A 60 -1.51 4.01 -2.94
N GLY A 61 -1.03 4.45 -1.77
CA GLY A 61 0.33 4.14 -1.32
C GLY A 61 0.56 2.65 -1.11
N THR A 62 -0.43 1.93 -0.57
CA THR A 62 -0.34 0.49 -0.34
C THR A 62 -0.29 -0.26 -1.67
N ALA A 63 -1.19 0.06 -2.60
CA ALA A 63 -1.16 -0.51 -3.94
C ALA A 63 0.19 -0.28 -4.64
N LEU A 64 0.72 0.95 -4.59
CA LEU A 64 2.00 1.30 -5.19
C LEU A 64 3.18 0.55 -4.54
N SER A 65 3.20 0.48 -3.21
CA SER A 65 4.26 -0.23 -2.48
C SER A 65 4.27 -1.71 -2.80
N LEU A 66 3.09 -2.34 -2.85
CA LEU A 66 2.95 -3.75 -3.20
C LEU A 66 3.33 -4.03 -4.65
N ALA A 67 2.97 -3.15 -5.59
CA ALA A 67 3.35 -3.30 -6.99
C ALA A 67 4.88 -3.29 -7.17
N VAL A 68 5.57 -2.37 -6.51
CA VAL A 68 7.04 -2.29 -6.58
C VAL A 68 7.72 -3.44 -5.82
N THR A 69 7.20 -3.83 -4.65
CA THR A 69 7.67 -5.03 -3.95
C THR A 69 7.52 -6.28 -4.81
N ALA A 70 6.38 -6.45 -5.50
CA ALA A 70 6.15 -7.58 -6.40
C ALA A 70 7.13 -7.57 -7.58
N LEU A 71 7.36 -6.40 -8.19
CA LEU A 71 8.32 -6.23 -9.27
C LEU A 71 9.76 -6.51 -8.82
N ALA A 72 10.17 -6.03 -7.64
CA ALA A 72 11.49 -6.31 -7.10
C ALA A 72 11.65 -7.80 -6.74
N THR A 73 10.58 -8.43 -6.24
CA THR A 73 10.58 -9.87 -5.93
C THR A 73 10.72 -10.71 -7.20
N SER A 74 10.07 -10.34 -8.31
CA SER A 74 10.22 -11.06 -9.58
C SER A 74 11.63 -10.95 -10.18
N GLN A 75 12.42 -9.98 -9.74
CA GLN A 75 13.84 -9.82 -10.07
C GLN A 75 14.77 -10.56 -9.11
N GLY A 76 14.24 -11.33 -8.15
CA GLY A 76 15.04 -12.13 -7.23
C GLY A 76 15.68 -11.33 -6.08
N LEU A 77 15.21 -10.11 -5.80
CA LEU A 77 15.76 -9.27 -4.73
C LEU A 77 15.42 -9.76 -3.31
N GLY A 78 14.63 -10.82 -3.18
CA GLY A 78 14.30 -11.45 -1.89
C GLY A 78 13.73 -10.44 -0.90
N TRP A 79 14.19 -10.47 0.36
CA TRP A 79 13.70 -9.56 1.41
C TRP A 79 13.98 -8.08 1.15
N TRP A 80 14.93 -7.74 0.27
CA TRP A 80 15.16 -6.34 -0.11
C TRP A 80 14.03 -5.74 -0.95
N SER A 81 13.15 -6.57 -1.51
CA SER A 81 11.99 -6.09 -2.25
C SER A 81 11.06 -5.22 -1.39
N VAL A 82 10.92 -5.53 -0.10
CA VAL A 82 10.03 -4.82 0.83
C VAL A 82 10.46 -3.36 1.03
N PRO A 83 11.70 -3.05 1.49
CA PRO A 83 12.13 -1.67 1.62
C PRO A 83 12.23 -0.93 0.28
N LEU A 84 12.50 -1.62 -0.84
CA LEU A 84 12.45 -1.01 -2.17
C LEU A 84 11.03 -0.59 -2.54
N GLY A 85 10.02 -1.39 -2.18
CA GLY A 85 8.61 -1.04 -2.35
C GLY A 85 8.19 0.22 -1.59
N TRP A 86 8.86 0.55 -0.49
CA TRP A 86 8.57 1.77 0.28
C TRP A 86 9.02 3.05 -0.42
N LEU A 87 10.06 3.00 -1.24
CA LEU A 87 10.68 4.16 -1.87
C LEU A 87 9.71 5.06 -2.65
N PRO A 88 8.91 4.56 -3.61
CA PRO A 88 8.01 5.41 -4.38
C PRO A 88 6.96 6.09 -3.49
N THR A 89 6.40 5.36 -2.52
CA THR A 89 5.39 5.87 -1.60
C THR A 89 5.97 6.90 -0.64
N GLY A 90 7.17 6.64 -0.09
CA GLY A 90 7.89 7.59 0.74
C GLY A 90 8.27 8.85 -0.03
N LEU A 91 8.73 8.72 -1.27
CA LEU A 91 9.04 9.85 -2.14
C LEU A 91 7.80 10.69 -2.41
N LEU A 92 6.65 10.06 -2.71
CA LEU A 92 5.39 10.78 -2.86
C LEU A 92 4.98 11.50 -1.57
N ALA A 93 5.14 10.87 -0.40
CA ALA A 93 4.83 11.52 0.87
C ALA A 93 5.69 12.77 1.11
N VAL A 94 6.96 12.70 0.71
CA VAL A 94 7.91 13.82 0.81
C VAL A 94 7.55 14.94 -0.18
N LEU A 95 7.22 14.60 -1.42
CA LEU A 95 6.89 15.55 -2.49
C LEU A 95 5.54 16.24 -2.27
N LEU A 96 4.54 15.49 -1.80
CA LEU A 96 3.18 15.99 -1.60
C LEU A 96 2.96 16.61 -0.21
N ASN A 97 4.01 16.70 0.61
CA ASN A 97 3.90 17.29 1.93
C ASN A 97 3.46 18.76 1.83
N PRO A 98 2.33 19.17 2.45
CA PRO A 98 1.80 20.53 2.32
C PRO A 98 2.74 21.61 2.87
N ARG A 99 3.76 21.27 3.67
CA ARG A 99 4.83 22.20 4.04
C ARG A 99 5.72 22.61 2.86
N ARG A 100 5.84 21.75 1.85
CA ARG A 100 6.64 21.98 0.64
C ARG A 100 5.78 22.39 -0.55
N THR A 101 4.51 21.99 -0.57
CA THR A 101 3.56 22.31 -1.64
C THR A 101 2.23 22.82 -1.05
N PRO A 102 2.16 24.09 -0.59
CA PRO A 102 0.96 24.64 0.05
C PRO A 102 -0.25 24.64 -0.88
N ASP A 103 -0.02 24.94 -2.16
CA ASP A 103 -1.04 25.09 -3.22
C ASP A 103 -1.67 23.77 -3.64
N ALA A 104 -1.06 22.65 -3.27
CA ALA A 104 -1.60 21.32 -3.50
C ALA A 104 -2.70 20.96 -2.47
N SER A 105 -2.96 21.77 -1.47
CA SER A 105 -3.99 21.49 -0.45
C SER A 105 -5.39 21.80 -1.02
N TYR A 106 -6.37 20.90 -0.84
CA TYR A 106 -7.72 21.14 -1.37
C TYR A 106 -8.41 22.24 -0.56
N CYS A 107 -8.70 23.35 -1.26
CA CYS A 107 -9.32 24.58 -0.76
C CYS A 107 -8.47 25.33 0.29
N ARG A 108 -7.46 26.07 -0.19
CA ARG A 108 -7.17 27.40 0.38
C ARG A 108 -8.09 28.37 -0.36
N ASN A 109 -9.34 28.53 0.09
CA ASN A 109 -10.09 29.71 -0.35
C ASN A 109 -9.33 30.93 0.21
N PRO A 110 -9.02 31.93 -0.62
CA PRO A 110 -8.44 33.20 -0.15
C PRO A 110 -9.39 33.94 0.80
#